data_AF-A0A1T4NFF3-F1
#
_entry.id   AF-A0A1T4NFF3-F1
#
_cell.length_a   1.000
_cell.length_b   1.000
_cell.length_c   1.000
_cell.angle_alpha   90.00
_cell.angle_beta   90.00
_cell.angle_gamma   90.00
#
_symmetry.space_group_name_H-M   'P 1'
#
loop_
_entity.id
_entity.type
_entity.pdbx_description
1 polymer ?
#
loop_
_entity_poly.entity_id
_entity_poly.type
_entity_poly.pdbx_seq_one_letter_code
_entity_poly.pdbx_strand_id
1 'polypeptide(L)'
;MNTVDKNKAILKQLTLFFGIFLLFTDVFFLIIGVVYDFPLIRYVIYVKLVINTTNLFIILKEHYLVATSIIYTVILGFMITGVVSLGIKPAFQLYGLGMIACVSYNGYLHKRVLKKELSLPIVITIHVLCYAGVYLYARFNEPLYNVPQSALDILISFNSLATFSMVILYIGFFHHVALDSEEKLENMALIDNLTGLYNRHYLLRTLDQMKIVTPKKHWIALLDIDNFKMINDTYGHLCGDYILRRVSDISKQECKDCIVCRWGGEEFIILPTSDKTDQSILDNLRRRISDEIFVFENNNIHITVTIGSAFHDGNMTHDIWISEADKKLYYGKENGKDQVVV
;
A
#
# COMPACT_ATOMS: atom_id res chain seq x y z
N MET A 1 -0.04 12.56 -9.60
CA MET A 1 -1.39 11.95 -9.66
C MET A 1 -1.72 11.46 -8.25
N ASN A 2 -2.82 11.92 -7.64
CA ASN A 2 -3.12 11.59 -6.24
C ASN A 2 -3.49 10.08 -6.13
N THR A 3 -3.34 9.46 -4.95
CA THR A 3 -3.59 8.01 -4.76
C THR A 3 -5.02 7.61 -5.16
N VAL A 4 -5.98 8.52 -5.00
CA VAL A 4 -7.37 8.34 -5.43
C VAL A 4 -7.48 8.25 -6.95
N ASP A 5 -6.74 9.08 -7.70
CA ASP A 5 -6.75 9.08 -9.16
C ASP A 5 -6.12 7.80 -9.72
N LYS A 6 -5.04 7.30 -9.09
CA LYS A 6 -4.40 6.01 -9.44
C LYS A 6 -5.40 4.86 -9.25
N ASN A 7 -6.07 4.80 -8.11
CA ASN A 7 -7.06 3.77 -7.83
C ASN A 7 -8.30 3.86 -8.75
N LYS A 8 -8.74 5.06 -9.12
CA LYS A 8 -9.83 5.27 -10.08
C LYS A 8 -9.45 4.79 -11.48
N ALA A 9 -8.22 5.06 -11.92
CA ALA A 9 -7.70 4.57 -13.20
C ALA A 9 -7.62 3.03 -13.24
N ILE A 10 -7.12 2.41 -12.16
CA ILE A 10 -7.08 0.95 -12.01
C ILE A 10 -8.48 0.36 -12.05
N LEU A 11 -9.43 0.93 -11.29
CA LEU A 11 -10.83 0.49 -11.29
C LEU A 11 -11.43 0.55 -12.71
N LYS A 12 -11.24 1.67 -13.42
CA LYS A 12 -11.69 1.81 -14.81
C LYS A 12 -11.12 0.73 -15.73
N GLN A 13 -9.80 0.53 -15.69
CA GLN A 13 -9.12 -0.46 -16.53
C GLN A 13 -9.63 -1.88 -16.26
N LEU A 14 -9.78 -2.25 -15.00
CA LEU A 14 -10.28 -3.57 -14.61
C LEU A 14 -11.72 -3.77 -15.04
N THR A 15 -12.64 -2.86 -14.70
CA THR A 15 -14.05 -3.02 -15.06
C THR A 15 -14.22 -3.06 -16.59
N LEU A 16 -13.45 -2.25 -17.34
CA LEU A 16 -13.46 -2.25 -18.80
C LEU A 16 -12.92 -3.57 -19.37
N PHE A 17 -11.79 -4.06 -18.86
CA PHE A 17 -11.24 -5.37 -19.23
C PHE A 17 -12.29 -6.48 -19.06
N PHE A 18 -13.04 -6.48 -17.95
CA PHE A 18 -14.11 -7.47 -17.73
C PHE A 18 -15.28 -7.31 -18.69
N GLY A 19 -15.71 -6.07 -18.96
CA GLY A 19 -16.76 -5.83 -19.95
C GLY A 19 -16.39 -6.38 -21.32
N ILE A 20 -15.14 -6.18 -21.75
CA ILE A 20 -14.62 -6.70 -23.03
C ILE A 20 -14.46 -8.21 -22.99
N PHE A 21 -13.91 -8.76 -21.90
CA PHE A 21 -13.73 -10.19 -21.71
C PHE A 21 -15.06 -10.95 -21.78
N LEU A 22 -16.12 -10.41 -21.18
CA LEU A 22 -17.46 -11.02 -21.28
C LEU A 22 -17.97 -11.09 -22.71
N LEU A 23 -17.81 -10.03 -23.51
CA LEU A 23 -18.18 -10.06 -24.93
C LEU A 23 -17.37 -11.10 -25.71
N PHE A 24 -16.07 -11.23 -25.42
CA PHE A 24 -15.24 -12.28 -26.01
C PHE A 24 -15.78 -13.68 -25.65
N THR A 25 -16.13 -13.92 -24.38
CA THR A 25 -16.72 -15.20 -23.97
C THR A 25 -18.08 -15.43 -24.63
N ASP A 26 -18.87 -14.38 -24.84
CA ASP A 26 -20.18 -14.49 -25.49
C ASP A 26 -20.05 -14.97 -26.93
N VAL A 27 -19.08 -14.44 -27.69
CA VAL A 27 -18.78 -14.90 -29.05
C VAL A 27 -18.36 -16.37 -29.06
N PHE A 28 -17.48 -16.78 -28.13
CA PHE A 28 -17.07 -18.18 -28.01
C PHE A 28 -18.27 -19.11 -27.76
N PHE A 29 -19.12 -18.78 -26.79
CA PHE A 29 -20.29 -19.60 -26.46
C PHE A 29 -21.38 -19.57 -27.53
N LEU A 30 -21.49 -18.48 -28.30
CA LEU A 30 -22.38 -18.43 -29.46
C LEU A 30 -21.92 -19.44 -30.52
N ILE A 31 -20.63 -19.48 -30.83
CA ILE A 31 -20.05 -20.45 -31.79
C ILE A 31 -20.32 -21.87 -31.33
N ILE A 32 -20.00 -22.19 -30.07
CA ILE A 32 -20.27 -23.52 -29.50
C ILE A 32 -21.76 -23.88 -29.56
N GLY A 33 -22.64 -22.93 -29.20
CA GLY A 33 -24.08 -23.13 -29.25
C GLY A 33 -24.64 -23.34 -30.66
N VAL A 34 -23.99 -22.80 -31.70
CA VAL A 34 -24.35 -23.06 -33.10
C VAL A 34 -23.80 -24.41 -33.57
N VAL A 35 -22.52 -24.68 -33.34
CA VAL A 35 -21.84 -25.90 -33.83
C VAL A 35 -22.44 -27.18 -33.25
N TYR A 36 -22.77 -27.18 -31.95
CA TYR A 36 -23.29 -28.36 -31.25
C TYR A 36 -24.81 -28.33 -31.02
N ASP A 37 -25.50 -27.37 -31.64
CA ASP A 37 -26.94 -27.13 -31.52
C ASP A 37 -27.47 -27.09 -30.07
N PHE A 38 -27.07 -26.05 -29.32
CA PHE A 38 -27.60 -25.74 -27.98
C PHE A 38 -28.47 -24.48 -28.00
N PRO A 39 -29.78 -24.58 -28.35
CA PRO A 39 -30.66 -23.42 -28.50
C PRO A 39 -30.73 -22.51 -27.28
N LEU A 40 -30.89 -23.06 -26.07
CA LEU A 40 -30.99 -22.27 -24.85
C LEU A 40 -29.71 -21.44 -24.60
N ILE A 41 -28.54 -22.01 -24.86
CA ILE A 41 -27.27 -21.28 -24.76
C ILE A 41 -27.25 -20.12 -25.77
N ARG A 42 -27.65 -20.34 -27.02
CA ARG A 42 -27.71 -19.26 -28.04
C ARG A 42 -28.64 -18.13 -27.61
N TYR A 43 -29.85 -18.43 -27.14
CA TYR A 43 -30.80 -17.42 -26.70
C TYR A 43 -30.29 -16.61 -25.51
N VAL A 44 -29.70 -17.27 -24.51
CA VAL A 44 -29.10 -16.58 -23.37
C VAL A 44 -27.94 -15.70 -23.82
N ILE A 45 -27.13 -16.15 -24.77
CA ILE A 45 -26.02 -15.35 -25.31
C ILE A 45 -26.51 -14.12 -26.07
N TYR A 46 -27.60 -14.19 -26.85
CA TYR A 46 -28.17 -13.00 -27.48
C TYR A 46 -28.58 -11.94 -26.46
N VAL A 47 -29.21 -12.36 -25.35
CA VAL A 47 -29.56 -11.46 -24.25
C VAL A 47 -28.30 -10.91 -23.57
N LYS A 48 -27.30 -11.77 -23.31
CA LYS A 48 -26.02 -11.36 -22.70
C LYS A 48 -25.27 -10.34 -23.56
N LEU A 49 -25.22 -10.50 -24.88
CA LEU A 49 -24.57 -9.55 -25.78
C LEU A 49 -25.18 -8.14 -25.66
N VAL A 50 -26.51 -8.04 -25.58
CA VAL A 50 -27.19 -6.75 -25.36
C VAL A 50 -26.84 -6.16 -24.00
N ILE A 51 -26.91 -6.97 -22.93
CA ILE A 51 -26.59 -6.51 -21.57
C ILE A 51 -25.13 -6.07 -21.47
N ASN A 52 -24.19 -6.88 -21.95
CA ASN A 52 -22.75 -6.61 -21.85
C ASN A 52 -22.32 -5.42 -22.72
N THR A 53 -22.91 -5.25 -23.91
CA THR A 53 -22.68 -4.06 -24.75
C THR A 53 -23.21 -2.81 -24.06
N THR A 54 -24.43 -2.86 -23.50
CA THR A 54 -24.99 -1.75 -22.71
C THR A 54 -24.11 -1.43 -21.51
N ASN A 55 -23.59 -2.46 -20.85
CA ASN A 55 -22.73 -2.30 -19.69
C ASN A 55 -21.40 -1.61 -20.01
N LEU A 56 -20.82 -1.80 -21.20
CA LEU A 56 -19.65 -1.03 -21.63
C LEU A 56 -19.92 0.48 -21.61
N PHE A 57 -21.11 0.93 -22.04
CA PHE A 57 -21.47 2.35 -21.97
C PHE A 57 -21.57 2.84 -20.52
N ILE A 58 -22.10 2.00 -19.61
CA ILE A 58 -22.17 2.31 -18.17
C ILE A 58 -20.76 2.47 -17.58
N ILE A 59 -19.81 1.61 -17.97
CA ILE A 59 -18.41 1.68 -17.57
C ILE A 59 -17.75 2.96 -18.10
N LEU A 60 -17.99 3.31 -19.37
CA LEU A 60 -17.46 4.53 -19.99
C LEU A 60 -18.04 5.81 -19.36
N LYS A 61 -19.26 5.74 -18.83
CA LYS A 61 -19.91 6.79 -18.02
C LYS A 61 -19.47 6.79 -16.55
N GLU A 62 -18.48 5.98 -16.19
CA GLU A 62 -17.88 5.88 -14.85
C GLU A 62 -18.82 5.38 -13.74
N HIS A 63 -19.93 4.71 -14.09
CA HIS A 63 -20.86 4.11 -13.14
C HIS A 63 -20.37 2.70 -12.71
N TYR A 64 -19.14 2.62 -12.16
CA TYR A 64 -18.44 1.35 -11.93
C TYR A 64 -19.15 0.38 -10.97
N LEU A 65 -19.80 0.89 -9.92
CA LEU A 65 -20.53 0.05 -8.97
C LEU A 65 -21.68 -0.70 -9.66
N VAL A 66 -22.49 0.02 -10.44
CA VAL A 66 -23.60 -0.55 -11.21
C VAL A 66 -23.06 -1.53 -12.26
N ALA A 67 -22.01 -1.14 -12.97
CA ALA A 67 -21.44 -1.99 -14.00
C ALA A 67 -20.89 -3.31 -13.46
N THR A 68 -20.25 -3.26 -12.29
CA THR A 68 -19.71 -4.43 -11.61
C THR A 68 -20.84 -5.33 -11.09
N SER A 69 -21.92 -4.76 -10.56
CA SER A 69 -23.12 -5.53 -10.20
C SER A 69 -23.70 -6.28 -11.41
N ILE A 70 -23.81 -5.61 -12.58
CA ILE A 70 -24.29 -6.24 -13.81
C ILE A 70 -23.38 -7.40 -14.23
N ILE A 71 -22.06 -7.21 -14.23
CA ILE A 71 -21.07 -8.26 -14.54
C ILE A 71 -21.31 -9.48 -13.65
N TYR A 72 -21.49 -9.28 -12.35
CA TYR A 72 -21.67 -10.38 -11.38
C TYR A 72 -22.97 -11.13 -11.61
N THR A 73 -24.07 -10.40 -11.82
CA THR A 73 -25.38 -11.02 -12.11
C THR A 73 -25.35 -11.81 -13.42
N VAL A 74 -24.71 -11.29 -14.47
CA VAL A 74 -24.60 -11.97 -15.77
C VAL A 74 -23.79 -13.26 -15.66
N ILE A 75 -22.66 -13.24 -14.95
CA ILE A 75 -21.82 -14.43 -14.76
C ILE A 75 -22.55 -15.51 -13.96
N LEU A 76 -23.21 -15.13 -12.84
CA LEU A 76 -24.00 -16.06 -12.03
C LEU A 76 -25.16 -16.66 -12.82
N GLY A 77 -25.92 -15.85 -13.57
CA GLY A 77 -27.03 -16.33 -14.39
C GLY A 77 -26.55 -17.28 -15.49
N PHE A 78 -25.40 -17.00 -16.09
CA PHE A 78 -24.82 -17.86 -17.11
C PHE A 78 -24.27 -19.16 -16.54
N MET A 79 -23.66 -19.14 -15.35
CA MET A 79 -23.27 -20.34 -14.60
C MET A 79 -24.48 -21.26 -14.38
N ILE A 80 -25.58 -20.70 -13.86
CA ILE A 80 -26.81 -21.47 -13.59
C ILE A 80 -27.36 -22.07 -14.89
N THR A 81 -27.49 -21.26 -15.94
CA THR A 81 -27.98 -21.72 -17.25
C THR A 81 -27.09 -22.82 -17.81
N GLY A 82 -25.77 -22.67 -17.75
CA GLY A 82 -24.81 -23.66 -18.22
C GLY A 82 -24.97 -25.00 -17.51
N VAL A 83 -25.12 -25.00 -16.19
CA VAL A 83 -25.32 -26.24 -15.42
C VAL A 83 -26.69 -26.88 -15.70
N VAL A 84 -27.75 -26.09 -15.79
CA VAL A 84 -29.11 -26.62 -16.09
C VAL A 84 -29.17 -27.21 -17.51
N SER A 85 -28.53 -26.55 -18.48
CA SER A 85 -28.61 -26.96 -19.89
C SER A 85 -27.64 -28.08 -20.27
N LEU A 86 -26.41 -28.03 -19.77
CA LEU A 86 -25.31 -28.91 -20.20
C LEU A 86 -24.77 -29.80 -19.07
N GLY A 87 -25.30 -29.66 -17.85
CA GLY A 87 -24.89 -30.42 -16.68
C GLY A 87 -23.65 -29.86 -16.00
N ILE A 88 -23.15 -30.57 -15.00
CA ILE A 88 -21.99 -30.14 -14.18
C ILE A 88 -20.64 -30.43 -14.84
N LYS A 89 -20.60 -31.38 -15.78
CA LYS A 89 -19.36 -31.87 -16.41
C LYS A 89 -18.58 -30.77 -17.15
N PRO A 90 -19.22 -29.86 -17.92
CA PRO A 90 -18.51 -28.77 -18.60
C PRO A 90 -17.91 -27.70 -17.66
N ALA A 91 -18.05 -27.85 -16.35
CA ALA A 91 -17.39 -27.03 -15.34
C ALA A 91 -17.82 -25.54 -15.27
N PHE A 92 -19.07 -25.22 -15.65
CA PHE A 92 -19.61 -23.86 -15.52
C PHE A 92 -19.60 -23.33 -14.07
N GLN A 93 -19.74 -24.23 -13.09
CA GLN A 93 -19.69 -23.90 -11.66
C GLN A 93 -18.35 -23.29 -11.20
N LEU A 94 -17.26 -23.45 -11.97
CA LEU A 94 -15.96 -22.83 -11.69
C LEU A 94 -16.03 -21.30 -11.73
N TYR A 95 -16.93 -20.72 -12.52
CA TYR A 95 -17.12 -19.28 -12.57
C TYR A 95 -17.50 -18.73 -11.19
N GLY A 96 -18.36 -19.43 -10.43
CA GLY A 96 -18.72 -19.03 -9.07
C GLY A 96 -17.51 -18.89 -8.14
N LEU A 97 -16.53 -19.79 -8.26
CA LEU A 97 -15.28 -19.74 -7.48
C LEU A 97 -14.36 -18.62 -7.97
N GLY A 98 -14.17 -18.48 -9.29
CA GLY A 98 -13.37 -17.41 -9.87
C GLY A 98 -13.87 -16.02 -9.51
N MET A 99 -15.19 -15.86 -9.42
CA MET A 99 -15.84 -14.59 -9.05
C MET A 99 -15.49 -14.12 -7.64
N ILE A 100 -15.23 -15.00 -6.67
CA ILE A 100 -14.96 -14.62 -5.28
C ILE A 100 -13.71 -13.72 -5.17
N ALA A 101 -12.64 -14.06 -5.90
CA ALA A 101 -11.42 -13.25 -5.96
C ALA A 101 -11.72 -11.86 -6.55
N CYS A 102 -12.58 -11.81 -7.55
CA CYS A 102 -12.93 -10.60 -8.29
C CYS A 102 -13.80 -9.65 -7.45
N VAL A 103 -14.77 -10.21 -6.72
CA VAL A 103 -15.64 -9.48 -5.80
C VAL A 103 -14.83 -8.86 -4.66
N SER A 104 -13.89 -9.62 -4.09
CA SER A 104 -13.03 -9.16 -3.00
C SER A 104 -12.23 -7.92 -3.41
N TYR A 105 -11.58 -7.96 -4.57
CA TYR A 105 -10.74 -6.84 -5.01
C TYR A 105 -11.53 -5.63 -5.51
N ASN A 106 -12.61 -5.82 -6.28
CA ASN A 106 -13.45 -4.70 -6.71
C ASN A 106 -14.19 -4.06 -5.54
N GLY A 107 -14.64 -4.85 -4.56
CA GLY A 107 -15.22 -4.32 -3.31
C GLY A 107 -14.25 -3.37 -2.61
N TYR A 108 -13.00 -3.81 -2.42
CA TYR A 108 -11.93 -2.99 -1.88
C TYR A 108 -11.70 -1.68 -2.65
N LEU A 109 -11.61 -1.74 -3.99
CA LEU A 109 -11.42 -0.55 -4.84
C LEU A 109 -12.62 0.39 -4.78
N HIS A 110 -13.83 -0.14 -4.83
CA HIS A 110 -15.07 0.64 -4.70
C HIS A 110 -15.12 1.37 -3.36
N LYS A 111 -14.80 0.70 -2.24
CA LYS A 111 -14.75 1.35 -0.93
C LYS A 111 -13.74 2.49 -0.88
N ARG A 112 -12.54 2.29 -1.45
CA ARG A 112 -11.49 3.33 -1.48
C ARG A 112 -11.84 4.51 -2.37
N VAL A 113 -12.38 4.27 -3.58
CA VAL A 113 -12.60 5.30 -4.61
C VAL A 113 -13.99 5.94 -4.50
N LEU A 114 -15.05 5.14 -4.34
CA LEU A 114 -16.44 5.58 -4.38
C LEU A 114 -17.07 5.77 -3.00
N LYS A 115 -16.38 5.36 -1.92
CA LYS A 115 -16.90 5.34 -0.54
C LYS A 115 -18.19 4.52 -0.38
N LYS A 116 -18.48 3.66 -1.36
CA LYS A 116 -19.61 2.73 -1.42
C LYS A 116 -19.08 1.41 -1.95
N GLU A 117 -19.58 0.29 -1.47
CA GLU A 117 -19.20 -1.04 -1.95
C GLU A 117 -20.40 -1.98 -1.92
N LEU A 118 -20.34 -3.04 -2.71
CA LEU A 118 -21.19 -4.22 -2.48
C LEU A 118 -20.68 -4.91 -1.23
N SER A 119 -21.57 -5.26 -0.30
CA SER A 119 -21.19 -5.98 0.91
C SER A 119 -20.56 -7.33 0.55
N LEU A 120 -19.26 -7.46 0.81
CA LEU A 120 -18.49 -8.66 0.46
C LEU A 120 -19.09 -9.94 1.06
N PRO A 121 -19.48 -9.99 2.35
CA PRO A 121 -20.14 -11.18 2.91
C PRO A 121 -21.42 -11.55 2.17
N ILE A 122 -22.27 -10.56 1.85
CA ILE A 122 -23.54 -10.80 1.15
C ILE A 122 -23.28 -11.39 -0.24
N VAL A 123 -22.35 -10.83 -0.99
CA VAL A 123 -22.04 -11.32 -2.33
C VAL A 123 -21.46 -12.74 -2.26
N ILE A 124 -20.55 -13.03 -1.34
CA ILE A 124 -20.00 -14.38 -1.13
C ILE A 124 -21.13 -15.36 -0.78
N THR A 125 -22.02 -15.00 0.15
CA THR A 125 -23.17 -15.85 0.52
C THR A 125 -24.04 -16.16 -0.69
N ILE A 126 -24.36 -15.17 -1.52
CA ILE A 126 -25.13 -15.39 -2.76
C ILE A 126 -24.41 -16.38 -3.68
N HIS A 127 -23.09 -16.23 -3.89
CA HIS A 127 -22.32 -17.13 -4.75
C HIS A 127 -22.29 -18.56 -4.22
N VAL A 128 -22.07 -18.74 -2.92
CA VAL A 128 -22.06 -20.06 -2.26
C VAL A 128 -23.44 -20.72 -2.36
N LEU A 129 -24.52 -19.97 -2.12
CA LEU A 129 -25.89 -20.48 -2.23
C LEU A 129 -26.24 -20.85 -3.68
N CYS A 130 -25.85 -20.03 -4.67
CA CYS A 130 -26.03 -20.36 -6.08
C CYS A 130 -25.25 -21.62 -6.47
N TYR A 131 -23.99 -21.75 -6.05
CA TYR A 131 -23.16 -22.93 -6.30
C TYR A 131 -23.79 -24.20 -5.70
N ALA A 132 -24.18 -24.14 -4.42
CA ALA A 132 -24.84 -25.27 -3.75
C ALA A 132 -26.18 -25.62 -4.43
N GLY A 133 -26.96 -24.60 -4.81
CA GLY A 133 -28.23 -24.77 -5.51
C GLY A 133 -28.08 -25.49 -6.86
N VAL A 134 -27.14 -25.05 -7.71
CA VAL A 134 -26.91 -25.70 -9.01
C VAL A 134 -26.35 -27.12 -8.86
N TYR A 135 -25.50 -27.35 -7.84
CA TYR A 135 -24.97 -28.67 -7.53
C TYR A 135 -26.09 -29.64 -7.10
N LEU A 136 -26.95 -29.20 -6.18
CA LEU A 136 -28.11 -29.99 -5.75
C LEU A 136 -29.07 -30.24 -6.91
N TYR A 137 -29.35 -29.22 -7.72
CA TYR A 137 -30.18 -29.38 -8.92
C TYR A 137 -29.62 -30.46 -9.87
N ALA A 138 -28.34 -30.38 -10.20
CA ALA A 138 -27.67 -31.32 -11.10
C ALA A 138 -27.58 -32.76 -10.56
N ARG A 139 -27.74 -32.95 -9.24
CA ARG A 139 -27.80 -34.29 -8.64
C ARG A 139 -29.14 -34.99 -8.90
N PHE A 140 -30.21 -34.23 -9.00
CA PHE A 140 -31.57 -34.76 -9.11
C PHE A 140 -32.18 -34.63 -10.51
N ASN A 141 -31.53 -33.88 -11.41
CA ASN A 141 -32.05 -33.60 -12.75
C ASN A 141 -30.99 -33.93 -13.81
N GLU A 142 -31.43 -34.53 -14.91
CA GLU A 142 -30.60 -34.70 -16.09
C GLU A 142 -30.44 -33.38 -16.85
N PRO A 143 -29.31 -33.16 -17.54
CA PRO A 143 -29.12 -31.97 -18.35
C PRO A 143 -30.11 -31.92 -19.52
N LEU A 144 -30.50 -30.71 -19.93
CA LEU A 144 -31.42 -30.51 -21.06
C LEU A 144 -30.88 -31.06 -22.38
N TYR A 145 -29.55 -31.03 -22.55
CA TYR A 145 -28.87 -31.50 -23.75
C TYR A 145 -27.82 -32.56 -23.42
N ASN A 146 -27.73 -33.57 -24.28
CA ASN A 146 -26.61 -34.51 -24.28
C ASN A 146 -25.40 -33.86 -24.94
N VAL A 147 -24.36 -33.59 -24.17
CA VAL A 147 -23.14 -32.94 -24.65
C VAL A 147 -22.19 -33.98 -25.25
N PRO A 148 -21.85 -33.89 -26.56
CA PRO A 148 -20.85 -34.78 -27.16
C PRO A 148 -19.49 -34.64 -26.48
N GLN A 149 -18.69 -35.71 -26.46
CA GLN A 149 -17.38 -35.69 -25.79
C GLN A 149 -16.45 -34.59 -26.33
N SER A 150 -16.47 -34.35 -27.65
CA SER A 150 -15.68 -33.28 -28.27
C SER A 150 -16.07 -31.88 -27.77
N ALA A 151 -17.37 -31.61 -27.58
CA ALA A 151 -17.84 -30.36 -27.00
C ALA A 151 -17.44 -30.25 -25.53
N LEU A 152 -17.54 -31.36 -24.80
CA LEU A 152 -17.22 -31.42 -23.38
C LEU A 152 -15.75 -31.06 -23.13
N ASP A 153 -14.83 -31.65 -23.90
CA ASP A 153 -13.39 -31.41 -23.76
C ASP A 153 -13.04 -29.93 -24.04
N ILE A 154 -13.65 -29.33 -25.08
CA ILE A 154 -13.48 -27.92 -25.42
C ILE A 154 -14.01 -27.02 -24.30
N LEU A 155 -15.22 -27.30 -23.81
CA LEU A 155 -15.88 -26.50 -22.77
C LEU A 155 -15.14 -26.55 -21.43
N ILE A 156 -14.72 -27.73 -20.98
CA ILE A 156 -13.94 -27.89 -19.75
C ILE A 156 -12.63 -27.12 -19.86
N SER A 157 -11.92 -27.28 -20.98
CA SER A 157 -10.64 -26.61 -21.21
C SER A 157 -10.79 -25.09 -21.20
N PHE A 158 -11.79 -24.57 -21.92
CA PHE A 158 -12.07 -23.14 -21.95
C PHE A 158 -12.47 -22.59 -20.58
N ASN A 159 -13.42 -23.24 -19.89
CA ASN A 159 -13.93 -22.78 -18.60
C ASN A 159 -12.85 -22.80 -17.52
N SER A 160 -12.02 -23.85 -17.51
CA SER A 160 -10.89 -23.95 -16.59
C SER A 160 -9.88 -22.85 -16.88
N LEU A 161 -9.46 -22.70 -18.15
CA LEU A 161 -8.47 -21.68 -18.54
C LEU A 161 -8.95 -20.27 -18.23
N ALA A 162 -10.21 -19.95 -18.58
CA ALA A 162 -10.83 -18.65 -18.30
C ALA A 162 -10.85 -18.37 -16.78
N THR A 163 -11.27 -19.35 -15.98
CA THR A 163 -11.37 -19.20 -14.52
C THR A 163 -9.99 -19.03 -13.89
N PHE A 164 -9.02 -19.89 -14.21
CA PHE A 164 -7.67 -19.79 -13.63
C PHE A 164 -6.97 -18.51 -14.06
N SER A 165 -7.09 -18.12 -15.33
CA SER A 165 -6.51 -16.86 -15.82
C SER A 165 -7.08 -15.64 -15.08
N MET A 166 -8.40 -15.65 -14.84
CA MET A 166 -9.08 -14.60 -14.09
C MET A 166 -8.60 -14.55 -12.63
N VAL A 167 -8.53 -15.70 -11.95
CA VAL A 167 -8.06 -15.78 -10.56
C VAL A 167 -6.61 -15.31 -10.43
N ILE A 168 -5.72 -15.77 -11.30
CA ILE A 168 -4.30 -15.38 -11.31
C ILE A 168 -4.16 -13.87 -11.51
N LEU A 169 -4.87 -13.31 -12.49
CA LEU A 169 -4.85 -11.88 -12.78
C LEU A 169 -5.30 -11.05 -11.56
N TYR A 170 -6.40 -11.43 -10.91
CA TYR A 170 -6.91 -10.70 -9.74
C TYR A 170 -6.01 -10.83 -8.51
N ILE A 171 -5.50 -12.02 -8.24
CA ILE A 171 -4.56 -12.22 -7.12
C ILE A 171 -3.30 -11.40 -7.36
N GLY A 172 -2.77 -11.38 -8.60
CA GLY A 172 -1.61 -10.55 -8.95
C GLY A 172 -1.86 -9.06 -8.73
N PHE A 173 -3.00 -8.53 -9.21
CA PHE A 173 -3.36 -7.13 -8.97
C PHE A 173 -3.56 -6.80 -7.49
N PHE A 174 -4.27 -7.67 -6.76
CA PHE A 174 -4.48 -7.50 -5.32
C PHE A 174 -3.15 -7.49 -4.56
N HIS A 175 -2.25 -8.42 -4.88
CA HIS A 175 -0.93 -8.51 -4.26
C HIS A 175 -0.11 -7.24 -4.50
N HIS A 176 -0.07 -6.73 -5.74
CA HIS A 176 0.63 -5.48 -6.04
C HIS A 176 0.06 -4.28 -5.28
N VAL A 177 -1.26 -4.17 -5.16
CA VAL A 177 -1.88 -3.08 -4.39
C VAL A 177 -1.68 -3.23 -2.89
N ALA A 178 -1.68 -4.45 -2.37
CA ALA A 178 -1.36 -4.73 -0.98
C ALA A 178 0.06 -4.27 -0.64
N LEU A 179 1.04 -4.65 -1.46
CA LEU A 179 2.45 -4.25 -1.28
C LEU A 179 2.65 -2.72 -1.41
N ASP A 180 2.05 -2.07 -2.41
CA ASP A 180 2.12 -0.60 -2.56
C ASP A 180 1.49 0.13 -1.35
N SER A 181 0.45 -0.46 -0.74
CA SER A 181 -0.16 0.08 0.47
C SER A 181 0.70 -0.15 1.71
N GLU A 182 1.36 -1.30 1.82
CA GLU A 182 2.28 -1.62 2.91
C GLU A 182 3.50 -0.71 2.86
N GLU A 183 4.14 -0.55 1.70
CA GLU A 183 5.29 0.35 1.51
C GLU A 183 4.93 1.80 1.87
N LYS A 184 3.72 2.26 1.53
CA LYS A 184 3.24 3.59 1.93
C LYS A 184 3.05 3.73 3.44
N LEU A 185 2.51 2.70 4.08
CA LEU A 185 2.35 2.69 5.54
C LEU A 185 3.70 2.68 6.23
N GLU A 186 4.64 1.88 5.73
CA GLU A 186 6.03 1.88 6.19
C GLU A 186 6.64 3.27 6.03
N ASN A 187 6.55 3.88 4.85
CA ASN A 187 7.11 5.21 4.58
C ASN A 187 6.49 6.31 5.47
N MET A 188 5.18 6.25 5.74
CA MET A 188 4.54 7.15 6.71
C MET A 188 5.07 6.92 8.12
N ALA A 189 5.39 5.67 8.46
CA ALA A 189 6.01 5.31 9.72
C ALA A 189 7.52 5.61 9.79
N LEU A 190 8.13 6.24 8.78
CA LEU A 190 9.54 6.67 8.78
C LEU A 190 9.74 8.15 9.17
N ILE A 191 8.66 8.92 9.30
CA ILE A 191 8.68 10.34 9.63
C ILE A 191 8.11 10.55 11.04
N ASP A 192 8.78 11.37 11.85
CA ASP A 192 8.25 11.82 13.13
C ASP A 192 7.16 12.87 12.91
N ASN A 193 5.95 12.60 13.40
CA ASN A 193 4.78 13.44 13.16
C ASN A 193 4.87 14.86 13.75
N LEU A 194 5.64 15.04 14.84
CA LEU A 194 5.76 16.34 15.50
C LEU A 194 6.72 17.26 14.73
N THR A 195 7.87 16.73 14.35
CA THR A 195 8.99 17.50 13.78
C THR A 195 9.06 17.45 12.25
N GLY A 196 8.42 16.46 11.63
CA GLY A 196 8.56 16.16 10.21
C GLY A 196 9.98 15.76 9.81
N LEU A 197 10.82 15.36 10.77
CA LEU A 197 12.12 14.73 10.52
C LEU A 197 11.95 13.24 10.25
N TYR A 198 12.99 12.61 9.73
CA TYR A 198 13.06 11.15 9.77
C TYR A 198 13.08 10.67 11.22
N ASN A 199 12.59 9.46 11.48
CA ASN A 199 12.61 8.89 12.82
C ASN A 199 13.70 7.83 12.96
N ARG A 200 13.79 7.25 14.16
CA ARG A 200 14.70 6.16 14.50
C ARG A 200 14.66 4.98 13.51
N HIS A 201 13.48 4.58 13.01
CA HIS A 201 13.37 3.46 12.07
C HIS A 201 14.01 3.77 10.72
N TYR A 202 13.83 4.99 10.21
CA TYR A 202 14.48 5.43 8.97
C TYR A 202 16.00 5.42 9.09
N LEU A 203 16.53 5.90 10.21
CA LEU A 203 17.98 5.93 10.45
C LEU A 203 18.56 4.51 10.40
N LEU A 204 17.99 3.57 11.17
CA LEU A 204 18.50 2.20 11.23
C LEU A 204 18.49 1.54 9.84
N ARG A 205 17.39 1.70 9.09
CA ARG A 205 17.29 1.22 7.70
C ARG A 205 18.35 1.83 6.79
N THR A 206 18.65 3.11 6.98
CA THR A 206 19.69 3.80 6.20
C THR A 206 21.08 3.28 6.54
N LEU A 207 21.36 3.08 7.83
CA LEU A 207 22.64 2.53 8.29
C LEU A 207 22.87 1.12 7.73
N ASP A 208 21.86 0.25 7.77
CA ASP A 208 21.93 -1.11 7.22
C ASP A 208 22.27 -1.13 5.71
N GLN A 209 21.88 -0.10 4.98
CA GLN A 209 22.13 0.04 3.53
C GLN A 209 23.44 0.80 3.23
N MET A 210 24.01 1.47 4.22
CA MET A 210 25.17 2.33 4.05
C MET A 210 26.44 1.49 3.85
N LYS A 211 27.16 1.73 2.76
CA LYS A 211 28.49 1.16 2.55
C LYS A 211 29.54 2.09 3.12
N ILE A 212 30.23 1.65 4.15
CA ILE A 212 31.39 2.35 4.70
C ILE A 212 32.59 2.08 3.79
N VAL A 213 32.85 2.98 2.86
CA VAL A 213 33.92 2.82 1.86
C VAL A 213 35.27 3.31 2.38
N THR A 214 35.26 4.38 3.18
CA THR A 214 36.48 4.96 3.75
C THR A 214 36.35 5.09 5.27
N PRO A 215 37.14 4.33 6.06
CA PRO A 215 37.22 4.49 7.51
C PRO A 215 37.57 5.93 7.88
N LYS A 216 37.05 6.41 9.02
CA LYS A 216 37.30 7.75 9.57
C LYS A 216 36.90 8.94 8.69
N LYS A 217 36.08 8.73 7.66
CA LYS A 217 35.44 9.82 6.91
C LYS A 217 33.93 9.91 7.10
N HIS A 218 33.33 8.84 7.61
CA HIS A 218 31.92 8.85 8.03
C HIS A 218 31.86 9.13 9.53
N TRP A 219 31.02 10.06 9.93
CA TRP A 219 30.73 10.36 11.33
C TRP A 219 29.23 10.27 11.60
N ILE A 220 28.86 10.08 12.86
CA ILE A 220 27.49 10.18 13.34
C ILE A 220 27.50 11.10 14.55
N ALA A 221 26.49 11.95 14.68
CA ALA A 221 26.37 12.84 15.82
C ALA A 221 25.03 12.65 16.52
N LEU A 222 25.06 12.63 17.84
CA LEU A 222 23.90 12.63 18.72
C LEU A 222 23.80 14.01 19.38
N LEU A 223 22.68 14.68 19.19
CA LEU A 223 22.35 15.99 19.72
C LEU A 223 21.23 15.83 20.74
N ASP A 224 21.34 16.50 21.88
CA ASP A 224 20.30 16.53 22.90
C ASP A 224 20.10 17.96 23.43
N ILE A 225 18.83 18.38 23.58
CA ILE A 225 18.46 19.72 24.05
C ILE A 225 18.73 19.85 25.55
N ASP A 226 19.58 20.80 25.93
CA ASP A 226 19.97 20.99 27.32
C ASP A 226 18.79 21.40 28.21
N ASN A 227 18.58 20.65 29.30
CA ASN A 227 17.55 20.92 30.31
C ASN A 227 16.12 20.93 29.75
N PHE A 228 15.82 20.16 28.70
CA PHE A 228 14.50 20.17 28.06
C PHE A 228 13.35 19.82 29.02
N LYS A 229 13.57 18.90 29.97
CA LYS A 229 12.61 18.63 31.04
C LYS A 229 12.24 19.89 31.84
N MET A 230 13.21 20.74 32.18
CA MET A 230 12.96 22.01 32.89
C MET A 230 12.13 22.97 32.05
N ILE A 231 12.32 22.98 30.72
CA ILE A 231 11.49 23.76 29.79
C ILE A 231 10.03 23.28 29.85
N ASN A 232 9.81 21.96 29.77
CA ASN A 232 8.47 21.39 29.88
C ASN A 232 7.82 21.67 31.24
N ASP A 233 8.59 21.52 32.33
CA ASP A 233 8.09 21.75 33.68
C ASP A 233 7.75 23.23 33.93
N THR A 234 8.45 24.15 33.26
CA THR A 234 8.27 25.61 33.43
C THR A 234 7.19 26.20 32.51
N TYR A 235 7.18 25.78 31.23
CA TYR A 235 6.36 26.40 30.18
C TYR A 235 5.30 25.44 29.59
N GLY A 236 5.25 24.20 30.07
CA GLY A 236 4.32 23.17 29.61
C GLY A 236 4.77 22.44 28.33
N HIS A 237 4.16 21.28 28.09
CA HIS A 237 4.52 20.41 26.95
C HIS A 237 4.30 21.05 25.57
N LEU A 238 3.31 21.95 25.42
CA LEU A 238 3.09 22.65 24.15
C LEU A 238 4.29 23.54 23.77
N CYS A 239 4.95 24.12 24.76
CA CYS A 239 6.19 24.87 24.56
C CYS A 239 7.32 23.92 24.16
N GLY A 240 7.46 22.77 24.82
CA GLY A 240 8.42 21.73 24.42
C GLY A 240 8.24 21.30 22.96
N ASP A 241 6.99 21.03 22.55
CA ASP A 241 6.64 20.67 21.17
C ASP A 241 6.98 21.78 20.16
N TYR A 242 6.84 23.04 20.56
CA TYR A 242 7.27 24.18 19.75
C TYR A 242 8.80 24.22 19.61
N ILE A 243 9.53 24.07 20.71
CA ILE A 243 11.00 24.04 20.71
C ILE A 243 11.51 22.91 19.80
N LEU A 244 10.97 21.70 19.92
CA LEU A 244 11.35 20.55 19.10
C LEU A 244 11.16 20.82 17.60
N ARG A 245 10.03 21.43 17.22
CA ARG A 245 9.78 21.83 15.82
C ARG A 245 10.81 22.85 15.33
N ARG A 246 11.10 23.88 16.13
CA ARG A 246 12.07 24.92 15.75
C ARG A 246 13.50 24.38 15.64
N VAL A 247 13.94 23.57 16.59
CA VAL A 247 15.25 22.88 16.52
C VAL A 247 15.33 21.99 15.28
N SER A 248 14.23 21.32 14.92
CA SER A 248 14.17 20.49 13.72
C SER A 248 14.29 21.30 12.43
N ASP A 249 13.63 22.46 12.36
CA ASP A 249 13.74 23.37 11.22
C ASP A 249 15.16 23.91 11.07
N ILE A 250 15.79 24.33 12.17
CA ILE A 250 17.17 24.82 12.18
C ILE A 250 18.12 23.71 11.74
N SER A 251 17.97 22.50 12.29
CA SER A 251 18.78 21.34 11.93
C SER A 251 18.69 21.01 10.43
N LYS A 252 17.49 21.08 9.84
CA LYS A 252 17.31 20.90 8.38
C LYS A 252 18.02 21.97 7.55
N GLN A 253 18.08 23.20 8.04
CA GLN A 253 18.68 24.33 7.32
C GLN A 253 20.21 24.31 7.38
N GLU A 254 20.77 23.96 8.53
CA GLU A 254 22.22 23.94 8.75
C GLU A 254 22.86 22.64 8.25
N CYS A 255 22.14 21.51 8.29
CA CYS A 255 22.67 20.19 7.93
C CYS A 255 22.09 19.66 6.61
N LYS A 256 22.11 20.48 5.54
CA LYS A 256 21.52 20.14 4.22
C LYS A 256 22.08 18.86 3.57
N ASP A 257 23.36 18.60 3.79
CA ASP A 257 24.05 17.42 3.27
C ASP A 257 24.02 16.24 4.25
N CYS A 258 23.13 16.29 5.25
CA CYS A 258 22.93 15.25 6.25
C CYS A 258 21.48 14.77 6.28
N ILE A 259 21.33 13.54 6.75
CA ILE A 259 20.08 13.01 7.27
C ILE A 259 19.99 13.47 8.72
N VAL A 260 18.91 14.18 9.04
CA VAL A 260 18.56 14.56 10.41
C VAL A 260 17.37 13.73 10.85
N CYS A 261 17.55 12.99 11.94
CA CYS A 261 16.57 12.08 12.50
C CYS A 261 16.21 12.49 13.92
N ARG A 262 14.95 12.39 14.32
CA ARG A 262 14.56 12.40 15.72
C ARG A 262 14.76 10.99 16.29
N TRP A 263 15.70 10.85 17.21
CA TRP A 263 16.10 9.57 17.80
C TRP A 263 15.27 9.21 19.03
N GLY A 264 14.97 10.21 19.86
CA GLY A 264 14.25 10.08 21.11
C GLY A 264 13.29 11.25 21.36
N GLY A 265 12.94 11.49 22.62
CA GLY A 265 12.04 12.59 23.01
C GLY A 265 12.60 13.96 22.65
N GLU A 266 13.84 14.23 23.09
CA GLU A 266 14.59 15.48 22.87
C GLU A 266 15.93 15.26 22.13
N GLU A 267 16.16 14.04 21.68
CA GLU A 267 17.39 13.59 21.04
C GLU A 267 17.26 13.53 19.51
N PHE A 268 18.31 13.97 18.82
CA PHE A 268 18.42 13.99 17.38
C PHE A 268 19.70 13.31 16.93
N ILE A 269 19.65 12.54 15.86
CA ILE A 269 20.84 12.02 15.19
C ILE A 269 21.05 12.76 13.88
N ILE A 270 22.30 13.13 13.62
CA ILE A 270 22.75 13.73 12.37
C ILE A 270 23.75 12.78 11.74
N LEU A 271 23.47 12.39 10.48
CA LEU A 271 24.28 11.47 9.70
C LEU A 271 24.58 12.11 8.33
N PRO A 272 25.85 12.36 7.96
CA PRO A 272 26.20 12.90 6.65
C PRO A 272 25.83 11.93 5.52
N THR A 273 25.33 12.48 4.41
CA THR A 273 24.97 11.72 3.21
C THR A 273 26.18 11.36 2.34
N SER A 274 27.34 11.95 2.63
CA SER A 274 28.59 11.74 1.89
C SER A 274 29.81 11.72 2.82
N ASP A 275 30.91 11.12 2.37
CA ASP A 275 32.20 11.10 3.06
C ASP A 275 32.98 12.43 2.97
N LYS A 276 32.39 13.44 2.31
CA LYS A 276 32.96 14.79 2.15
C LYS A 276 32.43 15.80 3.16
N THR A 277 31.31 15.48 3.81
CA THR A 277 30.68 16.37 4.78
C THR A 277 31.49 16.35 6.07
N ASP A 278 32.07 17.48 6.43
CA ASP A 278 32.90 17.63 7.63
C ASP A 278 32.03 17.87 8.90
N GLN A 279 32.49 17.40 10.06
CA GLN A 279 31.76 17.53 11.33
C GLN A 279 31.73 18.97 11.90
N SER A 280 32.48 19.91 11.31
CA SER A 280 32.43 21.35 11.67
C SER A 280 31.05 21.98 11.52
N ILE A 281 30.17 21.41 10.70
CA ILE A 281 28.76 21.83 10.60
C ILE A 281 28.02 21.71 11.94
N LEU A 282 28.47 20.81 12.83
CA LEU A 282 27.82 20.58 14.13
C LEU A 282 27.98 21.79 15.06
N ASP A 283 29.14 22.46 15.03
CA ASP A 283 29.33 23.67 15.86
C ASP A 283 28.57 24.86 15.27
N ASN A 284 28.42 24.95 13.95
CA ASN A 284 27.53 25.93 13.32
C ASN A 284 26.08 25.72 13.74
N LEU A 285 25.59 24.48 13.70
CA LEU A 285 24.25 24.12 14.17
C LEU A 285 24.05 24.50 15.64
N ARG A 286 24.99 24.11 16.51
CA ARG A 286 24.95 24.44 17.94
C ARG A 286 24.85 25.95 18.18
N ARG A 287 25.75 26.73 17.57
CA ARG A 287 25.73 28.21 17.68
C ARG A 287 24.42 28.79 17.16
N ARG A 288 23.95 28.32 16.00
CA ARG A 288 22.69 28.81 15.41
C ARG A 288 21.50 28.59 16.32
N ILE A 289 21.45 27.46 17.04
CA ILE A 289 20.42 27.16 18.04
C ILE A 289 20.59 28.04 19.29
N SER A 290 21.81 28.17 19.81
CA SER A 290 22.12 28.99 21.00
C SER A 290 21.79 30.48 20.79
N ASP A 291 22.05 30.98 19.58
CA ASP A 291 21.78 32.37 19.19
C ASP A 291 20.31 32.64 18.84
N GLU A 292 19.48 31.61 18.63
CA GLU A 292 18.06 31.77 18.31
C GLU A 292 17.27 32.17 19.56
N ILE A 293 16.43 33.20 19.44
CA ILE A 293 15.44 33.55 20.45
C ILE A 293 14.16 32.79 20.15
N PHE A 294 13.83 31.79 20.97
CA PHE A 294 12.61 31.01 20.81
C PHE A 294 11.45 31.75 21.46
N VAL A 295 10.62 32.39 20.65
CA VAL A 295 9.42 33.10 21.13
C VAL A 295 8.24 32.14 21.16
N PHE A 296 7.74 31.82 22.35
CA PHE A 296 6.52 31.04 22.54
C PHE A 296 5.53 31.83 23.39
N GLU A 297 4.35 32.09 22.81
CA GLU A 297 3.37 33.04 23.35
C GLU A 297 4.01 34.41 23.59
N ASN A 298 4.27 34.78 24.86
CA ASN A 298 4.90 36.04 25.26
C ASN A 298 6.24 35.86 25.98
N ASN A 299 6.81 34.65 25.95
CA ASN A 299 8.08 34.34 26.60
C ASN A 299 9.21 34.22 25.57
N ASN A 300 10.34 34.85 25.87
CA ASN A 300 11.59 34.63 25.16
C ASN A 300 12.35 33.51 25.87
N ILE A 301 12.56 32.41 25.17
CA ILE A 301 13.19 31.21 25.71
C ILE A 301 14.55 31.05 25.02
N HIS A 302 15.59 30.89 25.83
CA HIS A 302 16.92 30.54 25.37
C HIS A 302 17.17 29.08 25.70
N ILE A 303 17.65 28.34 24.71
CA ILE A 303 18.03 26.93 24.86
C ILE A 303 19.43 26.75 24.32
N THR A 304 20.11 25.72 24.80
CA THR A 304 21.37 25.25 24.23
C THR A 304 21.25 23.78 23.88
N VAL A 305 22.17 23.30 23.06
CA VAL A 305 22.26 21.88 22.72
C VAL A 305 23.67 21.39 22.96
N THR A 306 23.79 20.15 23.41
CA THR A 306 25.07 19.46 23.46
C THR A 306 25.09 18.39 22.39
N ILE A 307 26.24 18.22 21.71
CA ILE A 307 26.39 17.30 20.59
C ILE A 307 27.62 16.42 20.81
N GLY A 308 27.45 15.10 20.74
CA GLY A 308 28.53 14.12 20.69
C GLY A 308 28.68 13.53 19.28
N SER A 309 29.88 13.55 18.70
CA SER A 309 30.17 13.05 17.35
C SER A 309 31.21 11.94 17.37
N ALA A 310 31.00 10.86 16.62
CA ALA A 310 31.95 9.77 16.50
C ALA A 310 32.19 9.37 15.04
N PHE A 311 33.44 9.13 14.67
CA PHE A 311 33.80 8.56 13.37
C PHE A 311 33.60 7.05 13.35
N HIS A 312 33.19 6.52 12.19
CA HIS A 312 33.16 5.09 11.93
C HIS A 312 34.59 4.56 11.72
N ASP A 313 34.96 3.50 12.43
CA ASP A 313 36.31 2.91 12.39
C ASP A 313 36.51 1.90 11.24
N GLY A 314 35.42 1.48 10.61
CA GLY A 314 35.37 0.53 9.49
C GLY A 314 34.99 -0.91 9.89
N ASN A 315 35.09 -1.25 11.18
CA ASN A 315 34.85 -2.59 11.71
C ASN A 315 33.77 -2.63 12.82
N MET A 316 33.26 -1.47 13.24
CA MET A 316 32.21 -1.37 14.25
C MET A 316 30.81 -1.66 13.68
N THR A 317 29.93 -2.17 14.53
CA THR A 317 28.50 -2.26 14.24
C THR A 317 27.85 -0.88 14.43
N HIS A 318 26.66 -0.70 13.86
CA HIS A 318 25.88 0.54 14.00
C HIS A 318 25.57 0.88 15.47
N ASP A 319 25.26 -0.12 16.30
CA ASP A 319 25.00 0.08 17.72
C ASP A 319 26.23 0.61 18.47
N ILE A 320 27.42 0.08 18.17
CA ILE A 320 28.68 0.56 18.75
C ILE A 320 28.95 1.99 18.29
N TRP A 321 28.71 2.29 17.01
CA TRP A 321 28.93 3.63 16.47
C TRP A 321 28.06 4.69 17.14
N ILE A 322 26.77 4.40 17.30
CA ILE A 322 25.83 5.28 18.02
C ILE A 322 26.23 5.41 19.49
N SER A 323 26.64 4.30 20.13
CA SER A 323 27.08 4.33 21.52
C SER A 323 28.34 5.18 21.75
N GLU A 324 29.28 5.23 20.80
CA GLU A 324 30.45 6.11 20.90
C GLU A 324 30.08 7.59 20.80
N ALA A 325 29.09 7.95 19.96
CA ALA A 325 28.56 9.32 19.91
C ALA A 325 27.83 9.68 21.21
N ASP A 326 27.06 8.74 21.77
CA ASP A 326 26.35 8.91 23.04
C ASP A 326 27.31 9.15 24.23
N LYS A 327 28.40 8.39 24.33
CA LYS A 327 29.43 8.62 25.36
C LYS A 327 30.01 10.04 25.31
N LYS A 328 30.22 10.57 24.11
CA LYS A 328 30.73 11.94 23.91
C LYS A 328 29.68 13.00 24.23
N LEU A 329 28.42 12.74 23.90
CA LEU A 329 27.31 13.57 24.30
C LEU A 329 27.22 13.64 25.83
N TYR A 330 27.24 12.49 26.49
CA TYR A 330 27.24 12.39 27.96
C TYR A 330 28.40 13.17 28.58
N TYR A 331 29.62 13.00 28.06
CA TYR A 331 30.77 13.78 28.49
C TYR A 331 30.54 15.30 28.35
N GLY A 332 30.01 15.77 27.22
CA GLY A 332 29.68 17.19 27.02
C GLY A 332 28.63 17.71 28.01
N LYS A 333 27.62 16.89 28.34
CA LYS A 333 26.58 17.24 29.31
C LYS A 333 27.14 17.41 30.74
N GLU A 334 28.12 16.59 31.12
CA GLU A 334 28.82 16.70 32.40
C GLU A 334 29.84 17.85 32.43
N ASN A 335 30.40 18.23 31.28
CA ASN A 335 31.48 19.24 31.18
C ASN A 335 30.97 20.62 30.74
N GLY A 336 29.77 21.00 31.17
CA GLY A 336 29.26 22.37 31.05
C GLY A 336 28.23 22.60 29.95
N LYS A 337 27.81 21.56 29.21
CA LYS A 337 26.78 21.64 28.15
C LYS A 337 27.16 22.62 27.04
N ASP A 338 26.22 22.97 26.15
CA ASP A 338 26.41 23.90 25.02
C ASP A 338 27.73 23.73 24.26
N GLN A 339 28.05 22.49 23.88
CA GLN A 339 29.33 22.17 23.23
C GLN A 339 29.22 20.99 22.27
N VAL A 340 30.23 20.88 21.40
CA VAL A 340 30.42 19.73 20.51
C VAL A 340 31.64 18.94 20.99
N VAL A 341 31.46 17.64 21.23
CA VAL A 341 32.51 16.72 21.64
C VAL A 341 32.74 15.71 20.51
N VAL A 342 33.96 15.64 19.98
CA VAL A 342 34.30 14.90 18.75
C VAL A 342 35.19 13.69 18.96
#